data_AF-A0A1J5TBH0-F1
#
_entry.id   AF-A0A1J5TBH0-F1
#
_cell.length_a   1.000
_cell.length_b   1.000
_cell.length_c   1.000
_cell.angle_alpha   90.00
_cell.angle_beta   90.00
_cell.angle_gamma   90.00
#
_symmetry.space_group_name_H-M   'P 1'
#
loop_
_entity.id
_entity.type
_entity.pdbx_description
1 polymer ?
#
loop_
_entity_poly.entity_id
_entity_poly.type
_entity_poly.pdbx_seq_one_letter_code
_entity_poly.pdbx_strand_id
1 'polypeptide(L)'
;MEKMDKKLEFSDEKTKWGELRKDNFGYTSDQERLEKRGLEDWELVEKIPESQQKVPYWFMAVVVIVLLVGVGLSFPFWGLRPGVVVNWVDWVKDPGFLGSLVYIAVAAAFVYYMVNMYGSTVGGRLDSDKEKQNEEKTEGKK
;
A
#
# COMPACT_ATOMS: atom_id res chain seq x y z
N MET A 1 -33.33 -42.61 19.40
CA MET A 1 -32.11 -41.82 19.53
C MET A 1 -32.54 -40.38 19.77
N GLU A 2 -32.73 -40.02 21.04
CA GLU A 2 -33.05 -38.65 21.45
C GLU A 2 -31.88 -37.74 21.07
N LYS A 3 -32.13 -36.77 20.18
CA LYS A 3 -31.21 -35.67 19.98
C LYS A 3 -31.29 -34.82 21.25
N MET A 4 -30.28 -34.96 22.11
CA MET A 4 -30.07 -34.03 23.22
C MET A 4 -29.87 -32.64 22.61
N ASP A 5 -30.89 -31.80 22.73
CA ASP A 5 -30.80 -30.37 22.55
C ASP A 5 -29.82 -29.83 23.60
N LYS A 6 -28.54 -29.84 23.24
CA LYS A 6 -27.46 -29.28 24.04
C LYS A 6 -27.71 -27.78 24.08
N LYS A 7 -28.43 -27.36 25.12
CA LYS A 7 -28.75 -25.97 25.43
C LYS A 7 -27.45 -25.18 25.41
N LEU A 8 -27.25 -24.43 24.34
CA LEU A 8 -26.11 -23.54 24.15
C LEU A 8 -26.15 -22.55 25.30
N GLU A 9 -25.22 -22.68 26.24
CA GLU A 9 -25.01 -21.69 27.29
C GLU A 9 -24.49 -20.43 26.60
N PHE A 10 -25.42 -19.53 26.27
CA PHE A 10 -25.07 -18.17 25.88
C PHE A 10 -24.48 -17.50 27.10
N SER A 11 -23.17 -17.22 27.10
CA SER A 11 -22.63 -16.33 28.12
C SER A 11 -23.28 -14.95 27.93
N ASP A 12 -23.77 -14.37 29.02
CA ASP A 12 -24.36 -13.02 29.08
C ASP A 12 -23.33 -11.89 28.85
N GLU A 13 -22.10 -12.26 28.48
CA GLU A 13 -21.07 -11.31 28.14
C GLU A 13 -21.44 -10.61 26.83
N LYS A 14 -21.66 -9.29 26.93
CA LYS A 14 -21.92 -8.44 25.77
C LYS A 14 -20.72 -8.53 24.83
N THR A 15 -20.97 -8.98 23.61
CA THR A 15 -19.97 -8.99 22.53
C THR A 15 -19.39 -7.59 22.37
N LYS A 16 -18.08 -7.47 22.56
CA LYS A 16 -17.34 -6.24 22.26
C LYS A 16 -16.69 -6.36 20.90
N TRP A 17 -16.60 -5.23 20.21
CA TRP A 17 -15.87 -5.13 18.95
C TRP A 17 -14.38 -5.41 19.18
N GLY A 18 -13.76 -6.23 18.33
CA GLY A 18 -12.33 -6.56 18.39
C GLY A 18 -11.93 -7.61 19.46
N GLU A 19 -12.89 -8.26 20.13
CA GLU A 19 -12.60 -9.33 21.09
C GLU A 19 -13.13 -10.69 20.56
N LEU A 20 -12.22 -11.65 20.36
CA LEU A 20 -12.62 -13.05 20.12
C LEU A 20 -13.23 -13.64 21.40
N ARG A 21 -14.51 -14.02 21.33
CA ARG A 21 -15.12 -14.77 22.43
C ARG A 21 -14.58 -16.18 22.48
N LYS A 22 -14.14 -16.61 23.67
CA LYS A 22 -13.62 -17.97 23.92
C LYS A 22 -14.67 -19.07 23.79
N ASP A 23 -15.95 -18.71 23.76
CA ASP A 23 -17.06 -19.65 23.68
C ASP A 23 -17.51 -19.92 22.23
N ASN A 24 -16.79 -19.39 21.23
CA ASN A 24 -17.14 -19.50 19.81
C ASN A 24 -18.61 -19.15 19.52
N PHE A 25 -19.24 -18.24 20.29
CA PHE A 25 -20.67 -17.92 20.21
C PHE A 25 -21.60 -19.15 20.37
N GLY A 26 -21.14 -20.15 21.13
CA GLY A 26 -21.84 -21.40 21.38
C GLY A 26 -21.53 -22.51 20.37
N TYR A 27 -20.81 -22.26 19.27
CA TYR A 27 -20.46 -23.34 18.34
C TYR A 27 -19.42 -24.31 18.94
N THR A 28 -19.45 -25.57 18.50
CA THR A 28 -18.55 -26.62 19.03
C THR A 28 -17.09 -26.30 18.71
N SER A 29 -16.84 -25.61 17.60
CA SER A 29 -15.53 -25.16 17.16
C SER A 29 -15.63 -23.86 16.38
N ASP A 30 -14.51 -23.15 16.27
CA ASP A 30 -14.39 -21.97 15.42
C ASP A 30 -14.62 -22.30 13.94
N GLN A 31 -14.25 -23.50 13.48
CA GLN A 31 -14.55 -23.93 12.12
C GLN A 31 -16.06 -24.06 11.88
N GLU A 32 -16.79 -24.68 12.81
CA GLU A 32 -18.25 -24.80 12.71
C GLU A 32 -18.92 -23.42 12.73
N ARG A 33 -18.41 -22.49 13.54
CA ARG A 33 -18.86 -21.10 13.55
C ARG A 33 -18.64 -20.43 12.20
N LEU A 34 -17.43 -20.52 11.65
CA LEU A 34 -17.07 -19.88 10.38
C LEU A 34 -17.91 -20.42 9.22
N GLU A 35 -18.23 -21.71 9.23
CA GLU A 35 -19.07 -22.33 8.20
C GLU A 35 -20.55 -21.94 8.32
N LYS A 36 -21.09 -21.83 9.54
CA LYS A 36 -22.53 -21.55 9.76
C LYS A 36 -22.85 -20.05 9.84
N ARG A 37 -21.99 -19.27 10.48
CA ARG A 37 -22.19 -17.84 10.78
C ARG A 37 -21.33 -16.93 9.89
N GLY A 38 -20.19 -17.41 9.41
CA GLY A 38 -19.25 -16.58 8.66
C GLY A 38 -18.35 -15.73 9.56
N LEU A 39 -17.63 -14.81 8.93
CA LEU A 39 -16.76 -13.84 9.57
C LEU A 39 -17.55 -12.61 10.02
N GLU A 40 -17.25 -12.08 11.20
CA GLU A 40 -17.75 -10.75 11.59
C GLU A 40 -17.01 -9.64 10.82
N ASP A 41 -17.65 -8.48 10.65
CA ASP A 41 -17.11 -7.36 9.85
C ASP A 41 -15.72 -6.90 10.33
N TRP A 42 -15.49 -6.95 11.64
CA TRP A 42 -14.18 -6.64 12.25
C TRP A 42 -13.13 -7.74 12.01
N GLU A 43 -13.54 -9.02 12.06
CA GLU A 43 -12.65 -10.14 11.73
C GLU A 43 -12.23 -10.06 10.26
N LEU A 44 -13.08 -9.51 9.40
CA LEU A 44 -12.80 -9.36 7.98
C LEU A 44 -11.74 -8.29 7.74
N VAL A 45 -11.83 -7.17 8.46
CA VAL A 45 -10.80 -6.13 8.46
C VAL A 45 -9.45 -6.69 8.92
N GLU A 46 -9.42 -7.52 9.96
CA GLU A 46 -8.17 -8.14 10.46
C GLU A 46 -7.57 -9.17 9.50
N LYS A 47 -8.41 -9.85 8.71
CA LYS A 47 -7.97 -10.85 7.73
C LYS A 47 -7.62 -10.27 6.37
N ILE A 48 -7.92 -9.00 6.09
CA ILE A 48 -7.48 -8.36 4.85
C ILE A 48 -5.94 -8.31 4.87
N PRO A 49 -5.26 -9.01 3.94
CA PRO A 49 -3.82 -8.91 3.86
C PRO A 49 -3.48 -7.45 3.53
N GLU A 50 -2.54 -6.88 4.27
CA GLU A 50 -2.03 -5.55 3.97
C GLU A 50 -1.41 -5.56 2.57
N SER A 51 -2.16 -5.06 1.59
CA SER A 51 -1.70 -4.87 0.22
C SER A 51 -0.80 -3.63 0.13
N GLN A 52 0.26 -3.61 0.94
CA GLN A 52 1.32 -2.60 0.94
C GLN A 52 2.46 -3.04 0.01
N GLN A 53 2.15 -3.52 -1.21
CA GLN A 53 3.21 -3.84 -2.17
C GLN A 53 3.86 -2.56 -2.67
N LYS A 54 5.15 -2.38 -2.32
CA LYS A 54 5.98 -1.29 -2.81
C LYS A 54 6.01 -1.29 -4.34
N VAL A 55 6.12 -0.09 -4.93
CA VAL A 55 6.30 0.07 -6.38
C VAL A 55 7.53 -0.73 -6.82
N PRO A 56 7.39 -1.69 -7.75
CA PRO A 56 8.50 -2.52 -8.18
C PRO A 56 9.63 -1.70 -8.83
N TYR A 57 10.89 -2.02 -8.53
CA TYR A 57 12.04 -1.28 -9.06
C TYR A 57 12.11 -1.22 -10.59
N TRP A 58 11.61 -2.24 -11.29
CA TRP A 58 11.57 -2.25 -12.76
C TRP A 58 10.64 -1.18 -13.33
N PHE A 59 9.54 -0.86 -12.65
CA PHE A 59 8.63 0.22 -13.06
C PHE A 59 9.36 1.57 -13.06
N MET A 60 10.17 1.83 -12.02
CA MET A 60 11.01 3.02 -11.96
C MET A 60 12.05 3.05 -13.10
N ALA A 61 12.63 1.90 -13.43
CA ALA A 61 13.55 1.80 -14.57
C ALA A 61 12.86 2.15 -15.90
N VAL A 62 11.62 1.69 -16.11
CA VAL A 62 10.82 2.04 -17.31
C VAL A 62 10.56 3.55 -17.37
N VAL A 63 10.19 4.19 -16.26
CA VAL A 63 9.96 5.64 -16.20
C VAL A 63 11.22 6.42 -16.60
N VAL A 64 12.38 6.03 -16.06
CA VAL A 64 13.66 6.67 -16.39
C VAL A 64 14.00 6.51 -17.88
N ILE A 65 13.80 5.32 -18.45
CA ILE A 65 14.03 5.08 -19.88
C ILE A 65 13.11 5.96 -20.73
N VAL A 66 11.81 6.03 -20.41
CA VAL A 66 10.85 6.87 -21.16
C VAL A 66 11.24 8.35 -21.08
N LEU A 67 11.69 8.84 -19.92
CA LEU A 67 12.20 10.20 -19.79
C LEU A 67 13.44 10.45 -20.65
N LEU A 68 14.41 9.52 -20.64
CA LEU A 68 15.60 9.63 -21.47
C LEU A 68 15.26 9.60 -22.97
N VAL A 69 14.30 8.79 -23.39
CA VAL A 69 13.82 8.76 -24.78
C VAL A 69 13.13 10.08 -25.13
N GLY A 70 12.25 10.60 -24.26
CA GLY A 70 11.57 11.87 -24.49
C GLY A 70 12.53 13.05 -24.61
N VAL A 71 13.52 13.13 -23.71
CA VAL A 71 14.61 14.12 -23.79
C VAL A 71 15.48 13.86 -25.03
N GLY A 72 15.79 12.60 -25.31
CA GLY A 72 16.53 12.11 -26.48
C GLY A 72 15.94 12.57 -27.81
N LEU A 73 14.62 12.49 -27.95
CA LEU A 73 13.87 12.93 -29.13
C LEU A 73 13.77 14.45 -29.23
N SER A 74 13.91 15.15 -28.10
CA SER A 74 13.92 16.61 -28.06
C SER A 74 15.23 17.20 -28.61
N PHE A 75 16.27 16.39 -28.77
CA PHE A 75 17.53 16.83 -29.36
C PHE A 75 17.45 16.95 -30.89
N PRO A 76 18.15 17.93 -31.48
CA PRO A 76 18.23 18.11 -32.93
C PRO A 76 19.00 16.99 -33.67
N PHE A 77 19.43 15.92 -32.98
CA PHE A 77 20.05 14.73 -33.58
C PHE A 77 19.15 14.05 -34.61
N TRP A 78 17.84 14.04 -34.37
CA TRP A 78 16.85 13.37 -35.23
C TRP A 78 16.44 14.21 -36.46
N GLY A 79 17.05 15.39 -36.65
CA GLY A 79 16.80 16.27 -37.77
C GLY A 79 15.99 17.50 -37.40
N LEU A 80 16.41 18.64 -37.93
CA LEU A 80 15.70 19.92 -37.79
C LEU A 80 14.79 20.15 -39.00
N ARG A 81 13.67 20.85 -38.77
CA ARG A 81 12.85 21.34 -39.88
C ARG A 81 13.71 22.29 -40.75
N PRO A 82 13.64 22.20 -42.09
CA PRO A 82 14.35 23.13 -42.95
C PRO A 82 14.01 24.59 -42.60
N GLY A 83 15.05 25.40 -42.38
CA GLY A 83 14.94 26.81 -41.96
C GLY A 83 15.10 27.06 -40.46
N VAL A 84 15.20 26.02 -39.63
CA VAL A 84 15.45 26.16 -38.19
C VAL A 84 16.93 25.87 -37.91
N VAL A 85 17.63 26.84 -37.35
CA VAL A 85 19.01 26.71 -36.86
C VAL A 85 18.95 26.80 -35.34
N VAL A 86 19.23 25.69 -34.65
CA VAL A 86 19.21 25.64 -33.19
C VAL A 86 20.65 25.55 -32.70
N ASN A 87 21.12 26.54 -31.93
CA ASN A 87 22.44 26.41 -31.32
C ASN A 87 22.35 25.45 -30.15
N TRP A 88 23.35 24.57 -30.04
CA TRP A 88 23.47 23.57 -28.96
C TRP A 88 23.50 24.15 -27.54
N VAL A 89 23.66 25.46 -27.39
CA VAL A 89 23.75 26.16 -26.09
C VAL A 89 22.45 26.92 -25.77
N ASP A 90 21.59 27.15 -26.77
CA ASP A 90 20.33 27.88 -26.56
C ASP A 90 19.41 27.10 -25.61
N TRP A 91 19.44 25.77 -25.61
CA TRP A 91 18.69 24.94 -24.65
C TRP A 91 19.08 25.13 -23.16
N VAL A 92 20.25 25.68 -22.86
CA VAL A 92 20.71 25.97 -21.48
C VAL A 92 20.45 27.43 -21.12
N LYS A 93 20.41 28.32 -22.12
CA LYS A 93 20.11 29.74 -21.95
C LYS A 93 18.60 30.03 -21.97
N ASP A 94 17.83 29.22 -22.67
CA ASP A 94 16.38 29.38 -22.78
C ASP A 94 15.69 28.89 -21.50
N PRO A 95 14.82 29.72 -20.89
CA PRO A 95 14.12 29.37 -19.66
C PRO A 95 13.15 28.19 -19.84
N GLY A 96 12.78 27.85 -21.09
CA GLY A 96 11.83 26.77 -21.38
C GLY A 96 12.33 25.38 -20.99
N PHE A 97 13.57 25.04 -21.34
CA PHE A 97 14.14 23.72 -21.04
C PHE A 97 14.59 23.60 -19.58
N LEU A 98 15.17 24.66 -19.02
CA LEU A 98 15.44 24.69 -17.58
C LEU A 98 14.14 24.58 -16.77
N GLY A 99 13.08 25.24 -17.23
CA GLY A 99 11.73 25.14 -16.65
C GLY A 99 11.16 23.73 -16.70
N SER A 100 11.36 22.99 -17.79
CA SER A 100 10.89 21.60 -17.88
C SER A 100 11.67 20.65 -16.96
N LEU A 101 12.99 20.84 -16.80
CA LEU A 101 13.78 20.08 -15.82
C LEU A 101 13.33 20.33 -14.39
N VAL A 102 13.09 21.60 -14.03
CA VAL A 102 12.54 21.97 -12.72
C VAL A 102 11.16 21.35 -12.51
N TYR A 103 10.29 21.42 -13.52
CA TYR A 103 8.96 20.82 -13.47
C TYR A 103 9.01 19.31 -13.24
N ILE A 104 9.86 18.59 -13.99
CA ILE A 104 10.06 17.14 -13.82
C ILE A 104 10.61 16.83 -12.42
N ALA A 105 11.57 17.62 -11.92
CA ALA A 105 12.13 17.43 -10.60
C ALA A 105 11.08 17.63 -9.49
N VAL A 106 10.23 18.66 -9.58
CA VAL A 106 9.13 18.91 -8.63
C VAL A 106 8.10 17.79 -8.69
N ALA A 107 7.71 17.35 -9.89
CA ALA A 107 6.78 16.24 -10.05
C ALA A 107 7.35 14.92 -9.50
N ALA A 108 8.63 14.64 -9.75
CA ALA A 108 9.31 13.47 -9.22
C ALA A 108 9.41 13.52 -7.69
N ALA A 109 9.71 14.69 -7.10
CA ALA A 109 9.72 14.88 -5.67
C ALA A 109 8.33 14.69 -5.05
N PHE A 110 7.28 15.20 -5.70
CA PHE A 110 5.89 14.99 -5.28
C PHE A 110 5.49 13.51 -5.30
N VAL A 111 5.77 12.81 -6.39
CA VAL A 111 5.51 11.36 -6.51
C VAL A 111 6.31 10.58 -5.48
N TYR A 112 7.59 10.88 -5.31
CA TYR A 112 8.45 10.27 -4.30
C TYR A 112 7.89 10.48 -2.89
N TYR A 113 7.47 11.70 -2.57
CA TYR A 113 6.85 12.03 -1.29
C TYR A 113 5.56 11.24 -1.07
N MET A 114 4.67 11.17 -2.06
CA MET A 114 3.42 10.43 -1.96
C MET A 114 3.66 8.92 -1.79
N VAL A 115 4.55 8.33 -2.59
CA VAL A 115 4.90 6.91 -2.48
C VAL A 115 5.56 6.61 -1.13
N ASN A 116 6.44 7.47 -0.64
CA ASN A 116 7.11 7.27 0.65
C ASN A 116 6.18 7.56 1.84
N MET A 117 5.25 8.51 1.75
CA MET A 117 4.30 8.80 2.83
C MET A 117 3.24 7.70 2.95
N TYR A 118 2.66 7.25 1.84
CA TYR A 118 1.62 6.23 1.85
C TYR A 118 2.14 4.78 1.85
N GLY A 119 3.41 4.58 1.51
CA GLY A 119 4.08 3.28 1.53
C GLY A 119 5.05 3.07 2.70
N SER A 120 5.19 4.05 3.61
CA SER A 120 5.97 3.89 4.83
C SER A 120 5.08 3.73 6.06
N THR A 121 5.57 2.95 7.01
CA THR A 121 5.03 2.79 8.37
C THR A 121 5.02 4.10 9.18
N VAL A 122 5.46 5.23 8.62
CA VAL A 122 5.57 6.52 9.32
C VAL A 122 4.48 7.50 8.89
N GLY A 123 3.97 7.41 7.66
CA GLY A 123 2.95 8.34 7.13
C GLY A 123 1.50 7.88 7.30
N GLY A 124 1.29 6.73 7.93
CA GLY A 124 -0.05 6.18 8.16
C GLY A 124 0.00 4.73 8.60
N ARG A 125 0.61 4.47 9.77
CA ARG A 125 0.17 3.30 10.54
C ARG A 125 -1.26 3.60 10.97
N LEU A 126 -2.23 2.97 10.32
CA LEU A 126 -3.59 2.88 10.84
C LEU A 126 -3.49 2.40 12.30
N ASP A 127 -4.26 2.99 13.21
CA ASP A 127 -4.12 2.79 14.67
C ASP A 127 -4.17 1.31 15.13
N SER A 128 -4.57 0.37 14.26
CA SER A 128 -4.56 -1.08 14.45
C SER A 128 -3.17 -1.71 14.66
N ASP A 129 -2.08 -0.98 14.42
CA ASP A 129 -0.76 -1.58 14.27
C ASP A 129 0.05 -1.68 15.59
N LYS A 130 -0.48 -1.17 16.71
CA LYS A 130 0.23 -1.15 18.01
C LYS A 130 0.28 -2.49 18.74
N GLU A 131 -0.58 -3.46 18.43
CA GLU A 131 -0.70 -4.67 19.26
C GLU A 131 0.29 -5.78 18.89
N LYS A 132 0.67 -5.94 17.62
CA LYS A 132 1.56 -7.03 17.18
C LYS A 132 3.00 -6.95 17.72
N GLN A 133 3.45 -5.78 18.17
CA GLN A 133 4.83 -5.62 18.66
C GLN A 133 5.05 -6.05 20.12
N ASN A 134 3.97 -6.20 20.90
CA ASN A 134 4.06 -6.71 22.28
C ASN A 134 4.07 -8.24 22.35
N GLU A 135 3.50 -8.92 21.35
CA GLU A 135 3.49 -10.39 21.29
C GLU A 135 4.85 -10.95 20.88
N GLU A 136 5.49 -10.40 19.83
CA GLU A 136 6.82 -10.87 19.39
C GLU A 136 7.93 -10.65 20.44
N LYS A 137 7.84 -9.59 21.26
CA LYS A 137 8.82 -9.35 22.34
C LYS A 137 8.69 -10.32 23.51
N THR A 138 7.53 -10.99 23.65
CA THR A 138 7.28 -11.90 24.77
C THR A 138 7.64 -13.35 24.41
N GLU A 139 7.59 -13.72 23.13
CA GLU A 139 7.98 -15.07 22.66
C GLU A 139 9.50 -15.27 22.52
N GLY A 140 10.28 -14.21 22.27
CA GLY A 140 11.74 -14.28 22.19
C GLY A 140 12.48 -14.42 23.53
N LYS A 141 11.78 -14.64 24.65
CA LYS A 141 12.36 -14.63 26.01
C LYS A 141 11.99 -15.85 26.87
N LYS A 142 11.66 -16.99 26.26
CA LYS A 142 11.54 -18.28 26.95
C LYS A 142 12.52 -19.31 26.41
#